data_AF-A0A370GGI1-F1
#
_entry.id   AF-A0A370GGI1-F1
#
_cell.length_a   1.000
_cell.length_b   1.000
_cell.length_c   1.000
_cell.angle_alpha   90.00
_cell.angle_beta   90.00
_cell.angle_gamma   90.00
#
_symmetry.space_group_name_H-M   'P 1'
#
loop_
_entity.id
_entity.type
_entity.pdbx_description
1 polymer ?
#
loop_
_entity_poly.entity_id
_entity_poly.type
_entity_poly.pdbx_seq_one_letter_code
_entity_poly.pdbx_strand_id
1 'polypeptide(L)'
;MKKLQFILGLLLLCFVPLVYAGGGLTHMFLAQEAIDYLPDTKLRDLLHNNRDAYLTGAYYPDSGYVKGNHYGEDSHWDPFIYAFADYIQATYTDPVTQNPKLVAFLFGCAAHRVSDEIMHRTFYPVIRDKDFHGDGETAHNYGDTGIDLLVNVDKNQWLSQPGTWWVPVKDLVQVYHRMGKDEYTAQEIIWGNTVISMAGYGERLISGPAYPYLQWKMPWTAAHYYDWPTGGIVMDEHKVADYQINLWQRLQGKANLKAKAVTNKGPVHSGSTPVIDFAKKALESGAASVKTRNNPDGSVELQQPGVNEAAKFQALLNELVAKLIK
;
A
#
# COMPACT_ATOMS: atom_id res chain seq x y z
N MET A 1 -46.86 25.89 2.13
CA MET A 1 -45.52 25.95 2.77
C MET A 1 -45.14 24.63 3.50
N LYS A 2 -45.35 23.45 2.88
CA LYS A 2 -44.98 22.14 3.46
C LYS A 2 -44.35 21.17 2.45
N LYS A 3 -43.86 21.69 1.31
CA LYS A 3 -43.18 20.90 0.26
C LYS A 3 -41.73 21.32 0.00
N LEU A 4 -41.24 22.36 0.69
CA LEU A 4 -39.87 22.88 0.52
C LEU A 4 -38.88 22.35 1.58
N GLN A 5 -39.37 21.68 2.63
CA GLN A 5 -38.53 21.12 3.70
C GLN A 5 -38.03 19.70 3.42
N PHE A 6 -38.55 19.03 2.37
CA PHE A 6 -38.07 17.69 1.98
C PHE A 6 -36.88 17.72 1.00
N ILE A 7 -36.52 18.89 0.46
CA ILE A 7 -35.39 19.03 -0.47
C ILE A 7 -34.10 19.45 0.27
N LEU A 8 -34.21 20.08 1.45
CA LEU A 8 -33.04 20.42 2.27
C LEU A 8 -32.48 19.25 3.10
N GLY A 9 -33.20 18.11 3.18
CA GLY A 9 -32.78 16.93 3.95
C GLY A 9 -31.96 15.90 3.15
N LEU A 10 -31.77 16.10 1.84
CA LEU A 10 -31.06 15.17 0.95
C LEU A 10 -29.80 15.79 0.30
N LEU A 11 -29.38 16.96 0.79
CA LEU A 11 -28.15 17.66 0.40
C LEU A 11 -27.16 17.78 1.58
N LEU A 12 -27.23 16.86 2.54
CA LEU A 12 -26.02 16.39 3.22
C LEU A 12 -25.34 15.41 2.25
N LEU A 13 -24.76 15.99 1.19
CA LEU A 13 -23.65 15.37 0.49
C LEU A 13 -22.66 14.98 1.56
N CYS A 14 -22.59 13.69 1.87
CA CYS A 14 -21.38 13.10 2.42
C CYS A 14 -20.27 13.54 1.46
N PHE A 15 -19.50 14.56 1.86
CA PHE A 15 -18.13 14.68 1.39
C PHE A 15 -17.44 13.42 1.89
N VAL A 16 -17.55 12.35 1.11
CA VAL A 16 -16.66 11.22 1.24
C VAL A 16 -15.32 11.79 0.82
N PRO A 17 -14.34 11.95 1.73
CA PRO A 17 -13.01 12.33 1.29
C PRO A 17 -12.57 11.27 0.29
N LEU A 18 -12.05 11.74 -0.84
CA LEU A 18 -11.38 10.90 -1.83
C LEU A 18 -10.24 10.23 -1.05
N VAL A 19 -10.32 8.92 -0.86
CA VAL A 19 -9.23 8.13 -0.30
C VAL A 19 -8.45 7.69 -1.52
N TYR A 20 -7.28 8.29 -1.73
CA TYR A 20 -6.34 7.73 -2.67
C TYR A 20 -5.46 6.72 -1.90
N ALA A 21 -4.60 6.00 -2.62
CA ALA A 21 -3.60 5.14 -2.01
C ALA A 21 -2.47 5.96 -1.38
N GLY A 22 -2.02 5.55 -0.21
CA GLY A 22 -0.90 6.12 0.52
C GLY A 22 0.45 5.81 -0.11
N GLY A 23 1.50 6.33 0.52
CA GLY A 23 2.87 6.01 0.16
C GLY A 23 3.19 4.53 0.41
N GLY A 24 3.56 3.82 -0.65
CA GLY A 24 3.88 2.40 -0.63
C GLY A 24 4.99 1.97 0.32
N LEU A 25 6.04 2.79 0.45
CA LEU A 25 7.16 2.48 1.32
C LEU A 25 6.83 2.73 2.80
N THR A 26 5.98 3.71 3.07
CA THR A 26 5.43 3.96 4.40
C THR A 26 4.59 2.79 4.85
N HIS A 27 3.76 2.19 3.97
CA HIS A 27 3.01 0.97 4.31
C HIS A 27 3.92 -0.20 4.67
N MET A 28 5.02 -0.42 3.93
CA MET A 28 6.00 -1.46 4.27
C MET A 28 6.67 -1.18 5.63
N PHE A 29 7.09 0.06 5.87
CA PHE A 29 7.73 0.44 7.12
C PHE A 29 6.78 0.24 8.30
N LEU A 30 5.56 0.75 8.21
CA LEU A 30 4.55 0.63 9.24
C LEU A 30 4.20 -0.83 9.50
N ALA A 31 3.99 -1.63 8.46
CA ALA A 31 3.74 -3.07 8.60
C ALA A 31 4.88 -3.72 9.39
N GLN A 32 6.13 -3.41 9.06
CA GLN A 32 7.29 -3.93 9.78
C GLN A 32 7.27 -3.60 11.28
N GLU A 33 7.06 -2.33 11.63
CA GLU A 33 7.09 -1.87 13.03
C GLU A 33 5.88 -2.39 13.82
N ALA A 34 4.72 -2.57 13.17
CA ALA A 34 3.52 -3.08 13.80
C ALA A 34 3.68 -4.49 14.40
N ILE A 35 4.66 -5.28 13.93
CA ILE A 35 4.93 -6.63 14.44
C ILE A 35 5.25 -6.60 15.94
N ASP A 36 5.97 -5.57 16.42
CA ASP A 36 6.43 -5.49 17.81
C ASP A 36 5.28 -5.32 18.82
N TYR A 37 4.13 -4.81 18.36
CA TYR A 37 2.93 -4.64 19.18
C TYR A 37 2.02 -5.88 19.20
N LEU A 38 2.32 -6.92 18.41
CA LEU A 38 1.51 -8.13 18.40
C LEU A 38 1.76 -8.99 19.64
N PRO A 39 0.72 -9.37 20.41
CA PRO A 39 0.90 -10.14 21.64
C PRO A 39 1.18 -11.62 21.39
N ASP A 40 0.78 -12.16 20.23
CA ASP A 40 0.95 -13.58 19.91
C ASP A 40 2.32 -13.83 19.27
N THR A 41 3.21 -14.49 20.03
CA THR A 41 4.54 -14.93 19.56
C THR A 41 4.50 -15.69 18.24
N LYS A 42 3.51 -16.57 18.01
CA LYS A 42 3.43 -17.37 16.77
C LYS A 42 3.13 -16.50 15.56
N LEU A 43 2.27 -15.50 15.73
CA LEU A 43 1.98 -14.55 14.65
C LEU A 43 3.22 -13.71 14.34
N ARG A 44 3.89 -13.17 15.37
CA ARG A 44 5.15 -12.42 15.18
C ARG A 44 6.20 -13.24 14.46
N ASP A 45 6.43 -14.48 14.91
CA ASP A 45 7.41 -15.37 14.31
C ASP A 45 7.04 -15.70 12.86
N LEU A 46 5.75 -15.91 12.55
CA LEU A 46 5.29 -16.12 11.18
C LEU A 46 5.59 -14.90 10.29
N LEU A 47 5.29 -13.69 10.74
CA LEU A 47 5.52 -12.46 9.96
C LEU A 47 7.01 -12.17 9.80
N HIS A 48 7.83 -12.32 10.84
CA HIS A 48 9.28 -12.16 10.75
C HIS A 48 9.93 -13.19 9.82
N ASN A 49 9.55 -14.46 9.91
CA ASN A 49 10.13 -15.53 9.10
C ASN A 49 9.68 -15.48 7.63
N ASN A 50 8.62 -14.75 7.32
CA ASN A 50 8.07 -14.57 5.97
C ASN A 50 7.96 -13.09 5.61
N ARG A 51 8.93 -12.30 6.10
CA ARG A 51 8.96 -10.84 6.00
C ARG A 51 8.93 -10.35 4.55
N ASP A 52 9.52 -11.07 3.62
CA ASP A 52 9.44 -10.77 2.19
C ASP A 52 7.98 -10.73 1.71
N ALA A 53 7.22 -11.79 1.96
CA ALA A 53 5.81 -11.88 1.58
C ALA A 53 4.95 -10.86 2.34
N TYR A 54 5.23 -10.64 3.63
CA TYR A 54 4.51 -9.67 4.45
C TYR A 54 4.65 -8.24 3.92
N LEU A 55 5.88 -7.81 3.64
CA LEU A 55 6.13 -6.45 3.14
C LEU A 55 5.66 -6.28 1.70
N THR A 56 5.83 -7.29 0.83
CA THR A 56 5.24 -7.24 -0.50
C THR A 56 3.72 -7.12 -0.43
N GLY A 57 3.06 -7.84 0.49
CA GLY A 57 1.62 -7.70 0.73
C GLY A 57 1.21 -6.28 1.19
N ALA A 58 2.04 -5.62 1.99
CA ALA A 58 1.78 -4.24 2.45
C ALA A 58 1.84 -3.18 1.35
N TYR A 59 2.44 -3.50 0.20
CA TYR A 59 2.48 -2.62 -0.96
C TYR A 59 1.57 -3.11 -2.11
N TYR A 60 1.05 -4.34 -1.99
CA TYR A 60 0.28 -4.98 -3.05
C TYR A 60 -0.96 -4.20 -3.51
N PRO A 61 -1.82 -3.64 -2.63
CA PRO A 61 -3.04 -2.98 -3.10
C PRO A 61 -2.78 -1.84 -4.11
N ASP A 62 -1.73 -1.05 -3.92
CA ASP A 62 -1.33 0.04 -4.81
C ASP A 62 -0.99 -0.42 -6.23
N SER A 63 -0.52 -1.66 -6.37
CA SER A 63 -0.21 -2.26 -7.67
C SER A 63 -1.42 -2.32 -8.60
N GLY A 64 -2.62 -2.32 -8.03
CA GLY A 64 -3.87 -2.31 -8.78
C GLY A 64 -4.29 -0.95 -9.32
N TYR A 65 -3.63 0.15 -8.93
CA TYR A 65 -3.83 1.49 -9.48
C TYR A 65 -2.93 1.81 -10.68
N VAL A 66 -1.97 0.93 -10.99
CA VAL A 66 -1.16 1.05 -12.21
C VAL A 66 -2.10 1.08 -13.43
N LYS A 67 -2.03 2.15 -14.22
CA LYS A 67 -2.92 2.37 -15.38
C LYS A 67 -2.99 1.12 -16.27
N GLY A 68 -4.19 0.59 -16.42
CA GLY A 68 -4.51 -0.66 -17.13
C GLY A 68 -4.95 -1.80 -16.20
N ASN A 69 -4.72 -1.67 -14.89
CA ASN A 69 -5.20 -2.59 -13.86
C ASN A 69 -6.50 -2.09 -13.25
N HIS A 70 -7.27 -3.02 -12.66
CA HIS A 70 -8.63 -2.74 -12.20
C HIS A 70 -8.92 -3.22 -10.77
N TYR A 71 -7.98 -3.94 -10.15
CA TYR A 71 -8.16 -4.54 -8.82
C TYR A 71 -7.76 -3.63 -7.66
N GLY A 72 -7.19 -2.45 -7.93
CA GLY A 72 -6.63 -1.55 -6.91
C GLY A 72 -7.66 -1.23 -5.83
N GLU A 73 -8.73 -0.55 -6.21
CA GLU A 73 -9.80 -0.16 -5.28
C GLU A 73 -10.33 -1.34 -4.46
N ASP A 74 -10.63 -2.49 -5.08
CA ASP A 74 -11.17 -3.63 -4.36
C ASP A 74 -10.19 -4.20 -3.33
N SER A 75 -8.88 -4.09 -3.56
CA SER A 75 -7.82 -4.61 -2.69
C SER A 75 -7.57 -3.79 -1.43
N HIS A 76 -8.07 -2.55 -1.37
CA HIS A 76 -7.88 -1.63 -0.23
C HIS A 76 -8.91 -1.80 0.88
N TRP A 77 -9.92 -2.65 0.70
CA TRP A 77 -11.07 -2.74 1.60
C TRP A 77 -11.22 -4.10 2.28
N ASP A 78 -11.90 -4.09 3.43
CA ASP A 78 -12.19 -5.29 4.22
C ASP A 78 -12.79 -6.47 3.43
N PRO A 79 -13.68 -6.29 2.42
CA PRO A 79 -14.16 -7.41 1.62
C PRO A 79 -13.04 -8.23 0.97
N PHE A 80 -11.96 -7.60 0.51
CA PHE A 80 -10.82 -8.32 -0.04
C PHE A 80 -10.07 -9.08 1.05
N ILE A 81 -9.75 -8.43 2.18
CA ILE A 81 -9.06 -9.06 3.31
C ILE A 81 -9.84 -10.28 3.82
N TYR A 82 -11.16 -10.17 3.94
CA TYR A 82 -12.01 -11.26 4.39
C TYR A 82 -12.17 -12.37 3.34
N ALA A 83 -12.35 -12.02 2.07
CA ALA A 83 -12.40 -13.02 0.99
C ALA A 83 -11.09 -13.80 0.89
N PHE A 84 -9.96 -13.13 1.11
CA PHE A 84 -8.64 -13.73 1.13
C PHE A 84 -8.44 -14.65 2.35
N ALA A 85 -8.78 -14.19 3.56
CA ALA A 85 -8.76 -15.04 4.75
C ALA A 85 -9.62 -16.30 4.57
N ASP A 86 -10.83 -16.13 4.04
CA ASP A 86 -11.76 -17.25 3.81
C ASP A 86 -11.27 -18.19 2.70
N TYR A 87 -10.57 -17.68 1.69
CA TYR A 87 -9.91 -18.48 0.66
C TYR A 87 -8.80 -19.34 1.27
N ILE A 88 -7.94 -18.76 2.11
CA ILE A 88 -6.86 -19.48 2.79
C ILE A 88 -7.44 -20.60 3.66
N GLN A 89 -8.47 -20.31 4.47
CA GLN A 89 -9.11 -21.29 5.34
C GLN A 89 -9.82 -22.42 4.58
N ALA A 90 -10.37 -22.13 3.39
CA ALA A 90 -11.01 -23.14 2.56
C ALA A 90 -9.99 -24.01 1.80
N THR A 91 -8.79 -23.48 1.55
CA THR A 91 -7.76 -24.12 0.73
C THR A 91 -6.80 -24.98 1.57
N TYR A 92 -6.47 -24.54 2.78
CA TYR A 92 -5.46 -25.15 3.64
C TYR A 92 -6.05 -25.55 4.99
N THR A 93 -5.83 -26.79 5.41
CA THR A 93 -6.27 -27.28 6.73
C THR A 93 -5.48 -26.63 7.87
N ASP A 94 -4.18 -26.40 7.63
CA ASP A 94 -3.30 -25.64 8.53
C ASP A 94 -2.48 -24.65 7.69
N PRO A 95 -3.01 -23.45 7.37
CA PRO A 95 -2.35 -22.51 6.47
C PRO A 95 -1.02 -21.98 7.03
N VAL A 96 -0.88 -21.92 8.35
CA VAL A 96 0.33 -21.43 9.04
C VAL A 96 1.51 -22.37 8.77
N THR A 97 1.27 -23.67 8.67
CA THR A 97 2.30 -24.66 8.35
C THR A 97 2.40 -24.93 6.86
N GLN A 98 1.26 -24.98 6.15
CA GLN A 98 1.20 -25.40 4.74
C GLN A 98 1.60 -24.28 3.77
N ASN A 99 1.25 -23.03 4.07
CA ASN A 99 1.63 -21.88 3.25
C ASN A 99 1.80 -20.60 4.10
N PRO A 100 2.83 -20.54 4.96
CA PRO A 100 3.05 -19.39 5.84
C PRO A 100 3.30 -18.08 5.09
N LYS A 101 3.89 -18.14 3.88
CA LYS A 101 4.09 -16.96 3.02
C LYS A 101 2.77 -16.34 2.57
N LEU A 102 1.78 -17.16 2.18
CA LEU A 102 0.47 -16.66 1.80
C LEU A 102 -0.26 -16.01 2.97
N VAL A 103 -0.15 -16.59 4.16
CA VAL A 103 -0.67 -15.98 5.39
C VAL A 103 0.02 -14.64 5.64
N ALA A 104 1.35 -14.58 5.62
CA ALA A 104 2.10 -13.34 5.81
C ALA A 104 1.70 -12.27 4.79
N PHE A 105 1.55 -12.64 3.51
CA PHE A 105 1.10 -11.72 2.46
C PHE A 105 -0.29 -11.12 2.75
N LEU A 106 -1.26 -11.93 3.19
CA LEU A 106 -2.58 -11.46 3.61
C LEU A 106 -2.46 -10.42 4.74
N PHE A 107 -1.64 -10.69 5.76
CA PHE A 107 -1.42 -9.73 6.84
C PHE A 107 -0.78 -8.43 6.35
N GLY A 108 0.06 -8.50 5.32
CA GLY A 108 0.61 -7.33 4.64
C GLY A 108 -0.50 -6.48 4.05
N CYS A 109 -1.38 -7.09 3.24
CA CYS A 109 -2.53 -6.40 2.67
C CYS A 109 -3.44 -5.79 3.75
N ALA A 110 -3.57 -6.46 4.90
CA ALA A 110 -4.35 -5.96 6.03
C ALA A 110 -3.70 -4.73 6.70
N ALA A 111 -2.36 -4.73 6.82
CA ALA A 111 -1.62 -3.56 7.29
C ALA A 111 -1.80 -2.38 6.34
N HIS A 112 -1.67 -2.61 5.03
CA HIS A 112 -1.94 -1.60 4.00
C HIS A 112 -3.34 -1.00 4.18
N ARG A 113 -4.38 -1.84 4.18
CA ARG A 113 -5.79 -1.42 4.35
C ARG A 113 -5.90 -0.40 5.48
N VAL A 114 -5.51 -0.81 6.69
CA VAL A 114 -5.77 -0.04 7.91
C VAL A 114 -4.96 1.24 7.93
N SER A 115 -3.69 1.16 7.55
CA SER A 115 -2.82 2.34 7.52
C SER A 115 -3.28 3.38 6.51
N ASP A 116 -3.67 2.94 5.33
CA ASP A 116 -4.16 3.82 4.29
C ASP A 116 -5.41 4.60 4.74
N GLU A 117 -6.35 3.92 5.40
CA GLU A 117 -7.52 4.58 5.97
C GLU A 117 -7.18 5.60 7.05
N ILE A 118 -6.25 5.26 7.93
CA ILE A 118 -5.88 6.10 9.05
C ILE A 118 -5.16 7.34 8.55
N MET A 119 -4.10 7.18 7.75
CA MET A 119 -3.31 8.29 7.23
C MET A 119 -4.19 9.27 6.45
N HIS A 120 -5.02 8.78 5.52
CA HIS A 120 -5.90 9.63 4.71
C HIS A 120 -6.95 10.37 5.52
N ARG A 121 -7.55 9.72 6.52
CA ARG A 121 -8.64 10.34 7.30
C ARG A 121 -8.14 11.23 8.43
N THR A 122 -6.93 10.99 8.93
CA THR A 122 -6.46 11.61 10.17
C THR A 122 -5.24 12.48 9.98
N PHE A 123 -4.22 12.01 9.27
CA PHE A 123 -2.96 12.73 9.14
C PHE A 123 -2.99 13.75 7.99
N TYR A 124 -3.49 13.36 6.82
CA TYR A 124 -3.50 14.23 5.64
C TYR A 124 -4.29 15.53 5.80
N PRO A 125 -5.45 15.56 6.50
CA PRO A 125 -6.11 16.82 6.82
C PRO A 125 -5.23 17.76 7.68
N VAL A 126 -4.34 17.20 8.52
CA VAL A 126 -3.40 17.99 9.31
C VAL A 126 -2.27 18.52 8.44
N ILE A 127 -1.69 17.69 7.56
CA ILE A 127 -0.71 18.13 6.55
C ILE A 127 -1.27 19.30 5.73
N ARG A 128 -2.50 19.16 5.25
CA ARG A 128 -3.23 20.20 4.51
C ARG A 128 -3.27 21.52 5.25
N ASP A 129 -3.63 21.49 6.53
CA ASP A 129 -3.81 22.71 7.31
C ASP A 129 -2.48 23.30 7.78
N LYS A 130 -1.46 22.46 8.01
CA LYS A 130 -0.17 22.85 8.59
C LYS A 130 0.87 23.27 7.54
N ASP A 131 1.01 22.52 6.46
CA ASP A 131 2.04 22.75 5.44
C ASP A 131 1.49 23.38 4.16
N PHE A 132 0.21 23.19 3.84
CA PHE A 132 -0.35 23.58 2.54
C PHE A 132 -1.56 24.52 2.59
N HIS A 133 -1.76 25.21 3.72
CA HIS A 133 -2.74 26.30 3.87
C HIS A 133 -4.16 25.96 3.39
N GLY A 134 -4.60 24.70 3.56
CA GLY A 134 -5.93 24.25 3.15
C GLY A 134 -5.98 23.57 1.78
N ASP A 135 -4.88 23.51 1.03
CA ASP A 135 -4.82 22.82 -0.27
C ASP A 135 -4.75 21.30 -0.07
N GLY A 136 -5.89 20.65 -0.22
CA GLY A 136 -6.03 19.21 -0.03
C GLY A 136 -5.34 18.36 -1.10
N GLU A 137 -5.30 18.81 -2.36
CA GLU A 137 -4.67 18.06 -3.45
C GLU A 137 -3.15 18.08 -3.30
N THR A 138 -2.58 19.24 -2.97
CA THR A 138 -1.15 19.33 -2.69
C THR A 138 -0.78 18.51 -1.45
N ALA A 139 -1.55 18.62 -0.37
CA ALA A 139 -1.30 17.85 0.85
C ALA A 139 -1.36 16.34 0.64
N HIS A 140 -2.29 15.91 -0.19
CA HIS A 140 -2.46 14.52 -0.57
C HIS A 140 -1.24 14.01 -1.36
N ASN A 141 -0.86 14.69 -2.44
CA ASN A 141 0.31 14.34 -3.25
C ASN A 141 1.63 14.30 -2.45
N TYR A 142 1.84 15.27 -1.56
CA TYR A 142 3.03 15.30 -0.69
C TYR A 142 2.91 14.34 0.50
N GLY A 143 1.70 14.01 0.95
CA GLY A 143 1.46 12.98 1.95
C GLY A 143 1.93 11.62 1.45
N ASP A 144 1.49 11.22 0.26
CA ASP A 144 1.81 9.89 -0.29
C ASP A 144 3.31 9.74 -0.56
N THR A 145 3.83 10.47 -1.54
CA THR A 145 5.23 10.30 -1.97
C THR A 145 6.20 11.02 -1.02
N GLY A 146 5.82 12.16 -0.44
CA GLY A 146 6.74 12.92 0.42
C GLY A 146 7.09 12.20 1.71
N ILE A 147 6.11 11.57 2.37
CA ILE A 147 6.37 10.79 3.59
C ILE A 147 7.20 9.54 3.26
N ASP A 148 6.96 8.87 2.13
CA ASP A 148 7.79 7.75 1.68
C ASP A 148 9.27 8.12 1.57
N LEU A 149 9.56 9.27 0.97
CA LEU A 149 10.93 9.76 0.79
C LEU A 149 11.57 10.19 2.12
N LEU A 150 10.80 10.78 3.04
CA LEU A 150 11.25 11.13 4.39
C LEU A 150 11.57 9.86 5.21
N VAL A 151 10.63 8.94 5.30
CA VAL A 151 10.77 7.63 5.98
C VAL A 151 11.98 6.88 5.47
N ASN A 152 12.20 6.90 4.15
CA ASN A 152 13.36 6.28 3.52
C ASN A 152 14.69 6.75 4.12
N VAL A 153 14.85 8.06 4.31
CA VAL A 153 16.06 8.66 4.90
C VAL A 153 16.07 8.51 6.42
N ASP A 154 15.03 8.99 7.09
CA ASP A 154 14.95 9.10 8.55
C ASP A 154 14.97 7.75 9.26
N LYS A 155 14.40 6.72 8.62
CA LYS A 155 14.28 5.36 9.17
C LYS A 155 15.13 4.35 8.41
N ASN A 156 16.04 4.82 7.56
CA ASN A 156 17.00 4.00 6.81
C ASN A 156 16.33 2.85 6.03
N GLN A 157 15.16 3.08 5.43
CA GLN A 157 14.40 2.03 4.73
C GLN A 157 15.05 1.60 3.41
N TRP A 158 16.16 2.22 3.03
CA TRP A 158 16.95 1.86 1.85
C TRP A 158 17.57 0.47 1.96
N LEU A 159 17.67 -0.10 3.17
CA LEU A 159 18.26 -1.41 3.44
C LEU A 159 17.23 -2.46 3.90
N SER A 160 16.02 -2.04 4.25
CA SER A 160 15.02 -2.90 4.89
C SER A 160 14.02 -3.52 3.91
N GLN A 161 13.97 -3.08 2.66
CA GLN A 161 13.03 -3.61 1.67
C GLN A 161 13.46 -4.97 1.11
N PRO A 162 12.52 -5.87 0.77
CA PRO A 162 12.85 -7.16 0.18
C PRO A 162 13.50 -6.99 -1.19
N GLY A 163 14.66 -7.63 -1.40
CA GLY A 163 15.36 -7.64 -2.69
C GLY A 163 14.67 -8.49 -3.76
N THR A 164 13.81 -9.42 -3.34
CA THR A 164 12.94 -10.21 -4.20
C THR A 164 11.52 -10.14 -3.64
N TRP A 165 10.55 -9.79 -4.47
CA TRP A 165 9.15 -9.73 -4.07
C TRP A 165 8.46 -11.03 -4.43
N TRP A 166 7.81 -11.66 -3.47
CA TRP A 166 7.00 -12.86 -3.71
C TRP A 166 5.52 -12.48 -3.80
N VAL A 167 4.88 -12.78 -4.92
CA VAL A 167 3.47 -12.44 -5.21
C VAL A 167 2.67 -13.72 -5.45
N PRO A 168 1.63 -14.03 -4.67
CA PRO A 168 0.82 -15.24 -4.82
C PRO A 168 -0.23 -15.08 -5.93
N VAL A 169 0.23 -14.91 -7.17
CA VAL A 169 -0.62 -14.52 -8.32
C VAL A 169 -1.81 -15.47 -8.51
N LYS A 170 -1.57 -16.78 -8.49
CA LYS A 170 -2.65 -17.78 -8.65
C LYS A 170 -3.70 -17.67 -7.53
N ASP A 171 -3.27 -17.58 -6.28
CA ASP A 171 -4.17 -17.46 -5.13
C ASP A 171 -4.98 -16.15 -5.21
N LEU A 172 -4.34 -15.02 -5.55
CA LEU A 172 -5.00 -13.71 -5.67
C LEU A 172 -6.11 -13.73 -6.74
N VAL A 173 -5.88 -14.35 -7.90
CA VAL A 173 -6.93 -14.52 -8.91
C VAL A 173 -8.13 -15.29 -8.33
N GLN A 174 -7.90 -16.36 -7.56
CA GLN A 174 -8.98 -17.11 -6.91
C GLN A 174 -9.73 -16.30 -5.85
N VAL A 175 -9.02 -15.43 -5.11
CA VAL A 175 -9.63 -14.50 -4.17
C VAL A 175 -10.58 -13.54 -4.88
N TYR A 176 -10.15 -12.95 -6.00
CA TYR A 176 -11.01 -12.06 -6.79
C TYR A 176 -12.21 -12.78 -7.40
N HIS A 177 -12.02 -13.99 -7.95
CA HIS A 177 -13.14 -14.80 -8.44
C HIS A 177 -14.18 -15.07 -7.34
N ARG A 178 -13.72 -15.35 -6.10
CA ARG A 178 -14.62 -15.50 -4.95
C ARG A 178 -15.40 -14.24 -4.61
N MET A 179 -14.84 -13.06 -4.92
CA MET A 179 -15.52 -11.77 -4.79
C MET A 179 -16.45 -11.45 -5.97
N GLY A 180 -16.57 -12.35 -6.96
CA GLY A 180 -17.33 -12.12 -8.19
C GLY A 180 -16.61 -11.18 -9.17
N LYS A 181 -15.28 -11.14 -9.10
CA LYS A 181 -14.38 -10.29 -9.90
C LYS A 181 -13.57 -11.11 -10.89
N ASP A 182 -14.28 -11.82 -11.77
CA ASP A 182 -13.69 -12.73 -12.77
C ASP A 182 -12.92 -11.98 -13.87
N GLU A 183 -13.08 -10.67 -13.97
CA GLU A 183 -12.37 -9.82 -14.91
C GLU A 183 -10.89 -9.59 -14.55
N TYR A 184 -10.48 -9.78 -13.30
CA TYR A 184 -9.11 -9.51 -12.84
C TYR A 184 -8.15 -10.64 -13.20
N THR A 185 -7.06 -10.31 -13.88
CA THR A 185 -6.18 -11.32 -14.48
C THR A 185 -4.82 -11.45 -13.79
N ALA A 186 -4.20 -12.63 -13.92
CA ALA A 186 -2.82 -12.85 -13.50
C ALA A 186 -1.84 -11.86 -14.14
N GLN A 187 -2.09 -11.45 -15.40
CA GLN A 187 -1.23 -10.51 -16.12
C GLN A 187 -1.29 -9.10 -15.51
N GLU A 188 -2.48 -8.61 -15.14
CA GLU A 188 -2.64 -7.33 -14.44
C GLU A 188 -1.92 -7.35 -13.09
N ILE A 189 -2.04 -8.44 -12.33
CA ILE A 189 -1.37 -8.61 -11.04
C ILE A 189 0.15 -8.57 -11.21
N ILE A 190 0.70 -9.36 -12.14
CA ILE A 190 2.15 -9.40 -12.41
C ILE A 190 2.65 -8.04 -12.88
N TRP A 191 1.94 -7.40 -13.81
CA TRP A 191 2.32 -6.10 -14.35
C TRP A 191 2.28 -5.01 -13.29
N GLY A 192 1.21 -4.96 -12.49
CA GLY A 192 1.08 -3.99 -11.40
C GLY A 192 2.25 -4.07 -10.44
N ASN A 193 2.52 -5.29 -9.94
CA ASN A 193 3.60 -5.51 -8.99
C ASN A 193 4.99 -5.24 -9.60
N THR A 194 5.16 -5.54 -10.89
CA THR A 194 6.39 -5.19 -11.62
C THR A 194 6.61 -3.67 -11.64
N VAL A 195 5.57 -2.88 -11.96
CA VAL A 195 5.66 -1.42 -12.00
C VAL A 195 5.90 -0.84 -10.61
N ILE A 196 5.15 -1.24 -9.58
CA ILE A 196 5.33 -0.66 -8.24
C ILE A 196 6.66 -1.05 -7.58
N SER A 197 7.20 -2.24 -7.88
CA SER A 197 8.56 -2.61 -7.43
C SER A 197 9.64 -1.69 -8.02
N MET A 198 9.45 -1.28 -9.29
CA MET A 198 10.30 -0.29 -9.95
C MET A 198 10.04 1.13 -9.41
N ALA A 199 8.81 1.48 -9.06
CA ALA A 199 8.48 2.77 -8.45
C ALA A 199 9.19 2.95 -7.10
N GLY A 200 9.07 1.97 -6.20
CA GLY A 200 9.76 1.97 -4.91
C GLY A 200 11.30 2.00 -5.03
N TYR A 201 11.85 1.34 -6.07
CA TYR A 201 13.28 1.48 -6.38
C TYR A 201 13.64 2.90 -6.83
N GLY A 202 12.81 3.54 -7.65
CA GLY A 202 12.95 4.95 -8.03
C GLY A 202 12.93 5.88 -6.82
N GLU A 203 11.95 5.71 -5.93
CA GLU A 203 11.80 6.50 -4.69
C GLU A 203 13.06 6.43 -3.82
N ARG A 204 13.63 5.22 -3.63
CA ARG A 204 14.89 5.07 -2.89
C ARG A 204 16.04 5.85 -3.50
N LEU A 205 16.16 5.87 -4.83
CA LEU A 205 17.22 6.60 -5.53
C LEU A 205 17.08 8.11 -5.38
N ILE A 206 15.86 8.64 -5.33
CA ILE A 206 15.61 10.08 -5.24
C ILE A 206 15.44 10.60 -3.82
N SER A 207 15.28 9.72 -2.83
CA SER A 207 15.01 10.10 -1.43
C SER A 207 16.07 11.05 -0.88
N GLY A 208 17.36 10.72 -1.06
CA GLY A 208 18.46 11.57 -0.59
C GLY A 208 18.44 12.97 -1.23
N PRO A 209 18.43 13.09 -2.57
CA PRO A 209 18.33 14.37 -3.26
C PRO A 209 17.06 15.18 -2.94
N ALA A 210 15.90 14.53 -2.73
CA ALA A 210 14.63 15.19 -2.44
C ALA A 210 14.50 15.63 -0.98
N TYR A 211 15.23 14.99 -0.06
CA TYR A 211 15.04 15.16 1.38
C TYR A 211 15.16 16.62 1.88
N PRO A 212 16.20 17.41 1.52
CA PRO A 212 16.28 18.81 1.97
C PRO A 212 15.12 19.67 1.47
N TYR A 213 14.64 19.38 0.26
CA TYR A 213 13.48 20.07 -0.31
C TYR A 213 12.20 19.71 0.45
N LEU A 214 11.98 18.43 0.78
CA LEU A 214 10.81 18.01 1.56
C LEU A 214 10.81 18.62 2.96
N GLN A 215 11.96 18.66 3.64
CA GLN A 215 12.08 19.34 4.93
C GLN A 215 11.74 20.83 4.85
N TRP A 216 12.04 21.49 3.72
CA TRP A 216 11.68 22.89 3.49
C TRP A 216 10.20 23.06 3.09
N LYS A 217 9.68 22.18 2.25
CA LYS A 217 8.36 22.29 1.62
C LYS A 217 7.23 21.88 2.56
N MET A 218 7.47 20.88 3.41
CA MET A 218 6.52 20.31 4.36
C MET A 218 7.16 20.20 5.77
N PRO A 219 7.62 21.34 6.33
CA PRO A 219 8.43 21.37 7.55
C PRO A 219 7.68 20.83 8.77
N TRP A 220 6.37 21.04 8.87
CA TRP A 220 5.58 20.48 9.95
C TRP A 220 5.49 18.96 9.81
N THR A 221 5.17 18.47 8.62
CA THR A 221 5.09 17.01 8.37
C THR A 221 6.44 16.34 8.61
N ALA A 222 7.54 16.89 8.10
CA ALA A 222 8.88 16.34 8.31
C ALA A 222 9.24 16.21 9.81
N ALA A 223 8.72 17.10 10.66
CA ALA A 223 8.94 17.05 12.10
C ALA A 223 7.98 16.11 12.85
N HIS A 224 6.84 15.71 12.26
CA HIS A 224 5.72 15.13 13.00
C HIS A 224 5.08 13.88 12.36
N TYR A 225 5.47 13.48 11.15
CA TYR A 225 4.87 12.33 10.47
C TYR A 225 4.98 11.03 11.27
N TYR A 226 6.01 10.90 12.10
CA TYR A 226 6.26 9.69 12.88
C TYR A 226 5.43 9.61 14.16
N ASP A 227 5.42 10.66 14.98
CA ASP A 227 4.93 10.62 16.37
C ASP A 227 3.71 11.51 16.64
N TRP A 228 3.12 12.13 15.61
CA TRP A 228 1.92 12.93 15.80
C TRP A 228 0.77 12.09 16.40
N PRO A 229 0.12 12.53 17.49
CA PRO A 229 -0.83 11.70 18.24
C PRO A 229 -2.03 11.22 17.43
N THR A 230 -2.39 11.92 16.37
CA THR A 230 -3.57 11.63 15.54
C THR A 230 -3.14 11.41 14.10
N GLY A 231 -2.85 10.16 13.75
CA GLY A 231 -2.49 9.77 12.38
C GLY A 231 -1.00 9.69 12.07
N GLY A 232 -0.13 10.05 13.01
CA GLY A 232 1.30 9.74 12.89
C GLY A 232 1.52 8.22 12.87
N ILE A 233 2.65 7.80 12.30
CA ILE A 233 2.97 6.39 12.08
C ILE A 233 2.82 5.55 13.35
N VAL A 234 3.27 6.03 14.52
CA VAL A 234 3.17 5.26 15.79
C VAL A 234 1.72 4.95 16.17
N MET A 235 0.79 5.90 16.00
CA MET A 235 -0.64 5.63 16.25
C MET A 235 -1.15 4.54 15.31
N ASP A 236 -0.71 4.60 14.06
CA ASP A 236 -1.16 3.73 13.00
C ASP A 236 -0.60 2.30 13.14
N GLU A 237 0.67 2.14 13.56
CA GLU A 237 1.27 0.85 13.97
C GLU A 237 0.38 0.10 14.99
N HIS A 238 -0.09 0.81 16.03
CA HIS A 238 -0.98 0.23 17.03
C HIS A 238 -2.33 -0.20 16.45
N LYS A 239 -2.91 0.59 15.54
CA LYS A 239 -4.19 0.26 14.91
C LYS A 239 -4.09 -0.89 13.94
N VAL A 240 -2.98 -0.96 13.21
CA VAL A 240 -2.63 -2.12 12.39
C VAL A 240 -2.49 -3.36 13.26
N ALA A 241 -1.78 -3.29 14.39
CA ALA A 241 -1.66 -4.42 15.32
C ALA A 241 -3.02 -4.88 15.86
N ASP A 242 -3.88 -3.95 16.29
CA ASP A 242 -5.26 -4.24 16.74
C ASP A 242 -6.06 -5.00 15.66
N TYR A 243 -5.98 -4.56 14.41
CA TYR A 243 -6.66 -5.21 13.29
C TYR A 243 -6.08 -6.61 13.02
N GLN A 244 -4.76 -6.74 13.00
CA GLN A 244 -4.08 -8.01 12.78
C GLN A 244 -4.42 -9.05 13.87
N ILE A 245 -4.56 -8.65 15.13
CA ILE A 245 -5.02 -9.54 16.21
C ILE A 245 -6.40 -10.12 15.88
N ASN A 246 -7.33 -9.28 15.41
CA ASN A 246 -8.67 -9.72 15.02
C ASN A 246 -8.65 -10.64 13.79
N LEU A 247 -7.84 -10.31 12.78
CA LEU A 247 -7.65 -11.13 11.59
C LEU A 247 -7.05 -12.51 11.94
N TRP A 248 -6.09 -12.54 12.87
CA TRP A 248 -5.49 -13.76 13.36
C TRP A 248 -6.50 -14.67 14.06
N GLN A 249 -7.35 -14.10 14.91
CA GLN A 249 -8.46 -14.85 15.52
C GLN A 249 -9.44 -15.39 14.47
N ARG A 250 -9.70 -14.63 13.39
CA ARG A 250 -10.53 -15.11 12.27
C ARG A 250 -9.92 -16.33 11.61
N LEU A 251 -8.64 -16.27 11.24
CA LEU A 251 -7.93 -17.38 10.60
C LEU A 251 -7.89 -18.64 11.47
N GLN A 252 -7.85 -18.48 12.79
CA GLN A 252 -7.91 -19.59 13.73
C GLN A 252 -9.33 -20.15 13.97
N GLY A 253 -10.36 -19.62 13.29
CA GLY A 253 -11.75 -20.01 13.52
C GLY A 253 -12.30 -19.58 14.88
N LYS A 254 -11.60 -18.69 15.58
CA LYS A 254 -11.95 -18.19 16.92
C LYS A 254 -12.73 -16.88 16.89
N ALA A 255 -12.81 -16.22 15.73
CA ALA A 255 -13.53 -14.96 15.62
C ALA A 255 -15.05 -15.18 15.65
N ASN A 256 -15.69 -14.52 16.61
CA ASN A 256 -17.13 -14.26 16.61
C ASN A 256 -17.36 -12.82 16.09
N LEU A 257 -16.83 -12.49 14.91
CA LEU A 257 -16.79 -11.10 14.45
C LEU A 257 -17.92 -10.81 13.46
N LYS A 258 -19.02 -10.28 14.03
CA LYS A 258 -19.93 -9.35 13.36
C LYS A 258 -19.27 -7.97 13.14
N ALA A 259 -17.95 -7.90 12.94
CA ALA A 259 -17.33 -6.67 12.50
C ALA A 259 -17.86 -6.40 11.10
N LYS A 260 -18.69 -5.35 10.97
CA LYS A 260 -19.26 -4.98 9.69
C LYS A 260 -18.08 -4.58 8.80
N ALA A 261 -17.89 -5.29 7.69
CA ALA A 261 -16.87 -4.94 6.71
C ALA A 261 -16.98 -3.45 6.39
N VAL A 262 -15.89 -2.72 6.63
CA VAL A 262 -15.84 -1.31 6.25
C VAL A 262 -15.68 -1.27 4.75
N THR A 263 -16.73 -0.78 4.10
CA THR A 263 -16.71 -0.44 2.69
C THR A 263 -16.87 1.07 2.58
N ASN A 264 -15.90 1.72 1.95
CA ASN A 264 -16.05 3.11 1.58
C ASN A 264 -15.41 3.35 0.22
N LYS A 265 -15.91 2.63 -0.79
CA LYS A 265 -15.44 2.77 -2.17
C LYS A 265 -15.67 4.21 -2.60
N GLY A 266 -14.58 4.96 -2.76
CA GLY A 266 -14.63 6.23 -3.46
C GLY A 266 -14.92 6.01 -4.94
N PRO A 267 -15.08 7.07 -5.74
CA PRO A 267 -14.94 6.92 -7.18
C PRO A 267 -13.58 6.29 -7.48
N VAL A 268 -13.55 5.26 -8.33
CA VAL A 268 -12.32 4.55 -8.71
C VAL A 268 -11.34 5.56 -9.29
N HIS A 269 -10.27 5.85 -8.55
CA HIS A 269 -9.21 6.70 -9.05
C HIS A 269 -8.24 5.89 -9.90
N SER A 270 -8.18 6.22 -11.18
CA SER A 270 -7.06 5.85 -12.05
C SER A 270 -6.09 7.02 -12.11
N GLY A 271 -5.41 7.29 -11.00
CA GLY A 271 -4.38 8.32 -10.92
C GLY A 271 -2.99 7.69 -11.01
N SER A 272 -2.19 8.04 -12.01
CA SER A 272 -0.78 7.67 -12.05
C SER A 272 0.03 8.71 -11.26
N THR A 273 0.74 8.29 -10.22
CA THR A 273 1.67 9.17 -9.50
C THR A 273 2.93 9.42 -10.34
N PRO A 274 3.70 10.50 -10.12
CA PRO A 274 4.97 10.72 -10.83
C PRO A 274 5.94 9.54 -10.77
N VAL A 275 5.96 8.82 -9.63
CA VAL A 275 6.82 7.65 -9.41
C VAL A 275 6.34 6.42 -10.21
N ILE A 276 5.02 6.18 -10.28
CA ILE A 276 4.44 5.12 -11.13
C ILE A 276 4.70 5.45 -12.61
N ASP A 277 4.50 6.69 -13.03
CA ASP A 277 4.80 7.16 -14.40
C ASP A 277 6.26 6.92 -14.77
N PHE A 278 7.19 7.27 -13.87
CA PHE A 278 8.61 7.01 -14.04
C PHE A 278 8.88 5.51 -14.23
N ALA A 279 8.34 4.67 -13.34
CA ALA A 279 8.54 3.23 -13.37
C ALA A 279 8.04 2.61 -14.68
N LYS A 280 6.83 2.98 -15.11
CA LYS A 280 6.27 2.55 -16.39
C LYS A 280 7.15 2.94 -17.57
N LYS A 281 7.54 4.21 -17.66
CA LYS A 281 8.43 4.70 -18.74
C LYS A 281 9.77 3.96 -18.73
N ALA A 282 10.35 3.71 -17.56
CA ALA A 282 11.62 3.01 -17.43
C ALA A 282 11.52 1.58 -17.96
N LEU A 283 10.45 0.86 -17.64
CA LEU A 283 10.18 -0.51 -18.07
C LEU A 283 9.81 -0.60 -19.56
N GLU A 284 8.81 0.17 -20.00
CA GLU A 284 8.28 0.15 -21.38
C GLU A 284 9.33 0.58 -22.41
N SER A 285 10.22 1.48 -22.02
CA SER A 285 11.30 1.96 -22.89
C SER A 285 12.53 1.05 -22.87
N GLY A 286 12.57 0.02 -22.02
CA GLY A 286 13.72 -0.87 -21.83
C GLY A 286 14.88 -0.27 -21.04
N ALA A 287 14.74 0.96 -20.51
CA ALA A 287 15.78 1.62 -19.71
C ALA A 287 16.11 0.85 -18.42
N ALA A 288 15.10 0.18 -17.86
CA ALA A 288 15.22 -0.73 -16.74
C ALA A 288 14.40 -2.00 -16.99
N SER A 289 14.66 -3.04 -16.21
CA SER A 289 13.88 -4.28 -16.22
C SER A 289 13.71 -4.84 -14.81
N VAL A 290 12.62 -5.55 -14.60
CA VAL A 290 12.37 -6.39 -13.43
C VAL A 290 12.23 -7.81 -13.93
N LYS A 291 13.19 -8.68 -13.57
CA LYS A 291 13.14 -10.09 -13.99
C LYS A 291 12.11 -10.82 -13.16
N THR A 292 11.29 -11.64 -13.81
CA THR A 292 10.28 -12.46 -13.14
C THR A 292 10.69 -13.94 -13.15
N ARG A 293 10.37 -14.65 -12.06
CA ARG A 293 10.49 -16.11 -11.98
C ARG A 293 9.14 -16.69 -11.55
N ASN A 294 8.59 -17.57 -12.38
CA ASN A 294 7.37 -18.30 -12.04
C ASN A 294 7.71 -19.50 -11.17
N ASN A 295 6.95 -19.70 -10.10
CA ASN A 295 7.10 -20.85 -9.21
C ASN A 295 6.01 -21.92 -9.50
N PRO A 296 6.25 -23.20 -9.18
CA PRO A 296 5.30 -24.28 -9.44
C PRO A 296 3.93 -24.13 -8.75
N ASP A 297 3.88 -23.41 -7.63
CA ASP A 297 2.65 -23.12 -6.89
C ASP A 297 1.77 -22.04 -7.56
N GLY A 298 2.27 -21.39 -8.62
CA GLY A 298 1.59 -20.29 -9.31
C GLY A 298 1.86 -18.92 -8.71
N SER A 299 2.79 -18.82 -7.73
CA SER A 299 3.37 -17.55 -7.32
C SER A 299 4.42 -17.05 -8.32
N VAL A 300 4.72 -15.76 -8.27
CA VAL A 300 5.76 -15.12 -9.08
C VAL A 300 6.71 -14.37 -8.16
N GLU A 301 8.00 -14.53 -8.42
CA GLU A 301 9.04 -13.73 -7.80
C GLU A 301 9.51 -12.63 -8.74
N LEU A 302 9.47 -11.39 -8.27
CA LEU A 302 10.04 -10.23 -8.94
C LEU A 302 11.43 -9.98 -8.35
N GLN A 303 12.46 -10.08 -9.18
CA GLN A 303 13.82 -9.78 -8.77
C GLN A 303 14.02 -8.27 -8.66
N GLN A 304 15.05 -7.85 -7.92
CA GLN A 304 15.41 -6.45 -7.81
C GLN A 304 15.50 -5.77 -9.21
N PRO A 305 14.96 -4.55 -9.37
CA PRO A 305 15.08 -3.82 -10.63
C PRO A 305 16.53 -3.65 -11.08
N GLY A 306 16.78 -3.90 -12.36
CA GLY A 306 18.07 -3.70 -13.02
C GLY A 306 18.02 -2.57 -14.04
N VAL A 307 19.08 -1.76 -14.09
CA VAL A 307 19.24 -0.69 -15.08
C VAL A 307 19.94 -1.25 -16.32
N ASN A 308 19.28 -1.18 -17.47
CA ASN A 308 19.80 -1.69 -18.74
C ASN A 308 20.47 -0.58 -19.58
N GLU A 309 19.91 0.64 -19.56
CA GLU A 309 20.42 1.81 -20.29
C GLU A 309 20.62 2.99 -19.34
N ALA A 310 21.81 3.11 -18.75
CA ALA A 310 22.10 4.06 -17.69
C ALA A 310 21.76 5.52 -18.04
N ALA A 311 22.10 5.98 -19.25
CA ALA A 311 21.84 7.37 -19.67
C ALA A 311 20.33 7.68 -19.76
N LYS A 312 19.55 6.75 -20.33
CA LYS A 312 18.11 6.89 -20.46
C LYS A 312 17.40 6.80 -19.11
N PHE A 313 17.84 5.86 -18.27
CA PHE A 313 17.36 5.73 -16.91
C PHE A 313 17.62 6.99 -16.09
N GLN A 314 18.83 7.55 -16.17
CA GLN A 314 19.18 8.81 -15.49
C GLN A 314 18.33 9.99 -15.98
N ALA A 315 18.04 10.08 -17.29
CA ALA A 315 17.17 11.12 -17.81
C ALA A 315 15.75 11.03 -17.22
N LEU A 316 15.19 9.81 -17.15
CA LEU A 316 13.89 9.57 -16.51
C LEU A 316 13.91 9.88 -15.00
N LEU A 317 15.00 9.56 -14.30
CA LEU A 317 15.15 9.87 -12.89
C LEU A 317 15.23 11.39 -12.65
N ASN A 318 15.93 12.12 -13.52
CA ASN A 318 15.97 13.59 -13.46
C ASN A 318 14.60 14.21 -13.72
N GLU A 319 13.83 13.68 -14.67
CA GLU A 319 12.43 14.09 -14.89
C GLU A 319 11.57 13.86 -13.65
N LEU A 320 11.73 12.72 -12.97
CA LEU A 320 11.02 12.41 -11.74
C LEU A 320 11.34 13.43 -10.63
N VAL A 321 12.63 13.69 -10.38
CA VAL A 321 13.07 14.68 -9.39
C VAL A 321 12.49 16.06 -9.70
N ALA A 322 12.55 16.50 -10.97
CA ALA A 322 12.01 17.78 -11.40
C ALA A 322 10.49 17.90 -11.27
N LYS A 323 9.76 16.78 -11.27
CA LYS A 323 8.31 16.76 -11.02
C LYS A 323 7.97 16.88 -9.53
N LEU A 324 8.77 16.28 -8.66
CA LEU A 324 8.55 16.25 -7.21
C LEU A 324 9.05 17.51 -6.50
N ILE A 325 10.06 18.17 -7.06
CA ILE A 325 10.65 19.40 -6.53
C ILE A 325 10.09 20.60 -7.33
N LYS A 326 8.89 21.06 -6.97
CA LYS A 326 8.21 22.23 -7.55
C LYS A 326 7.61 23.15 -6.47
#